data_AF-A0A6A3GVH0-F1
#
_entry.id   AF-A0A6A3GVH0-F1
#
_cell.length_a   1.000
_cell.length_b   1.000
_cell.length_c   1.000
_cell.angle_alpha   90.00
_cell.angle_beta   90.00
_cell.angle_gamma   90.00
#
_symmetry.space_group_name_H-M   'P 1'
#
loop_
_entity.id
_entity.type
_entity.pdbx_description
1 polymer ?
#
loop_
_entity_poly.entity_id
_entity_poly.type
_entity_poly.pdbx_seq_one_letter_code
_entity_poly.pdbx_strand_id
1 'polypeptide(L)'
;MIFRLAVGLAIVAAQVSAETNTTGNQLNGWYPCAEYTFSDDGNSTGQLAECAVYMAPLCYPGICASVNSKIEIFVKRLPAVGGDPEKATNVWLVEGGPGRPSPSSTYGF
;
A
#
# COMPACT_ATOMS: atom_id res chain seq x y z
N MET A 1 7.32 -15.84 67.71
CA MET A 1 6.80 -16.47 66.48
C MET A 1 6.20 -15.36 65.64
N ILE A 2 6.86 -15.04 64.53
CA ILE A 2 6.58 -13.90 63.66
C ILE A 2 5.58 -14.37 62.59
N PHE A 3 4.39 -13.77 62.50
CA PHE A 3 3.53 -13.91 61.33
C PHE A 3 3.27 -12.52 60.75
N ARG A 4 4.02 -12.22 59.68
CA ARG A 4 3.89 -11.01 58.88
C ARG A 4 2.66 -11.17 57.99
N LEU A 5 1.63 -10.34 58.20
CA LEU A 5 0.53 -10.18 57.23
C LEU A 5 0.93 -9.09 56.23
N ALA A 6 1.57 -9.50 55.14
CA ALA A 6 1.75 -8.64 53.97
C ALA A 6 0.57 -8.87 53.03
N VAL A 7 -0.33 -7.89 52.94
CA VAL A 7 -1.41 -7.87 51.95
C VAL A 7 -0.78 -7.51 50.60
N GLY A 8 -0.61 -8.50 49.74
CA GLY A 8 -0.11 -8.31 48.38
C GLY A 8 -1.18 -7.70 47.49
N LEU A 9 -0.91 -6.51 46.93
CA LEU A 9 -1.72 -5.89 45.88
C LEU A 9 -1.48 -6.66 44.57
N ALA A 10 -2.41 -7.53 44.16
CA ALA A 10 -2.36 -8.15 42.84
C ALA A 10 -2.91 -7.17 41.79
N ILE A 11 -2.02 -6.42 41.14
CA ILE A 11 -2.38 -5.58 39.99
C ILE A 11 -2.44 -6.49 38.77
N VAL A 12 -3.65 -6.78 38.28
CA VAL A 12 -3.84 -7.45 36.99
C VAL A 12 -3.57 -6.41 35.90
N ALA A 13 -2.35 -6.36 35.39
CA ALA A 13 -2.04 -5.61 34.19
C ALA A 13 -2.63 -6.35 32.98
N ALA A 14 -3.83 -5.95 32.55
CA ALA A 14 -4.32 -6.28 31.22
C ALA A 14 -3.40 -5.58 30.21
N GLN A 15 -2.43 -6.34 29.71
CA GLN A 15 -1.56 -5.90 28.63
C GLN A 15 -2.39 -5.87 27.34
N VAL A 16 -2.87 -4.68 26.99
CA VAL A 16 -3.40 -4.40 25.66
C VAL A 16 -2.19 -4.36 24.75
N SER A 17 -1.92 -5.48 24.08
CA SER A 17 -0.97 -5.50 22.97
C SER A 17 -1.56 -4.61 21.89
N ALA A 18 -1.11 -3.36 21.81
CA ALA A 18 -1.20 -2.63 20.56
C ALA A 18 -0.33 -3.41 19.59
N GLU A 19 -0.96 -4.16 18.69
CA GLU A 19 -0.26 -4.73 17.54
C GLU A 19 0.33 -3.54 16.78
N THR A 20 1.62 -3.32 16.96
CA THR A 20 2.41 -2.55 16.03
C THR A 20 2.35 -3.32 14.72
N ASN A 21 1.35 -3.01 13.90
CA ASN A 21 1.36 -3.36 12.49
C ASN A 21 2.69 -2.86 11.97
N THR A 22 3.59 -3.80 11.70
CA THR A 22 4.88 -3.54 11.12
C THR A 22 4.60 -2.75 9.85
N THR A 23 4.90 -1.46 9.88
CA THR A 23 5.07 -0.62 8.69
C THR A 23 6.33 -1.10 7.97
N GLY A 24 6.39 -2.39 7.62
CA GLY A 24 7.19 -2.82 6.49
C GLY A 24 6.59 -2.13 5.28
N ASN A 25 7.44 -1.52 4.46
CA ASN A 25 7.02 -0.78 3.28
C ASN A 25 6.02 -1.62 2.49
N GLN A 26 4.73 -1.25 2.52
CA GLN A 26 3.66 -2.00 1.88
C GLN A 26 3.78 -1.94 0.35
N LEU A 27 4.59 -1.00 -0.14
CA LEU A 27 4.99 -0.85 -1.53
C LEU A 27 6.27 -1.65 -1.80
N ASN A 28 6.28 -2.46 -2.85
CA ASN A 28 7.45 -3.24 -3.27
C ASN A 28 8.57 -2.41 -3.96
N GLY A 29 8.41 -1.08 -4.03
CA GLY A 29 9.31 -0.18 -4.73
C GLY A 29 8.89 0.07 -6.18
N TRP A 30 9.35 1.20 -6.72
CA TRP A 30 9.06 1.61 -8.10
C TRP A 30 10.01 0.93 -9.08
N TYR A 31 9.47 0.37 -10.16
CA TYR A 31 10.25 -0.23 -11.25
C TYR A 31 9.74 0.27 -12.61
N PRO A 32 10.62 0.42 -13.62
CA PRO A 32 10.21 0.87 -14.94
C PRO A 32 9.22 -0.11 -15.57
N CYS A 33 8.19 0.41 -16.22
CA CYS A 33 7.19 -0.38 -16.93
C CYS A 33 6.76 0.31 -18.23
N ALA A 34 6.02 -0.41 -19.08
CA ALA A 34 5.56 0.13 -20.35
C ALA A 34 4.58 1.30 -20.15
N GLU A 35 4.78 2.38 -20.92
CA GLU A 35 3.88 3.54 -20.91
C GLU A 35 2.52 3.21 -21.53
N TYR A 36 2.47 2.29 -22.49
CA TYR A 36 1.24 1.83 -23.13
C TYR A 36 1.02 0.34 -22.83
N THR A 37 -0.20 0.00 -22.43
CA THR A 37 -0.60 -1.40 -22.15
C THR A 37 -0.79 -2.22 -23.44
N PHE A 38 -1.07 -1.53 -24.57
CA PHE A 38 -1.33 -2.12 -25.88
C PHE A 38 -0.55 -1.36 -26.96
N SER A 39 0.77 -1.49 -26.99
CA SER A 39 1.56 -1.00 -28.11
C SER A 39 2.02 -2.19 -28.95
N ASP A 40 1.39 -2.37 -30.11
CA ASP A 40 1.62 -3.45 -31.08
C ASP A 40 3.07 -3.52 -31.61
N ASP A 41 3.89 -2.49 -31.33
CA ASP A 41 5.25 -2.38 -31.86
C ASP A 41 6.36 -2.70 -30.84
N GLY A 42 6.03 -3.14 -29.61
CA GLY A 42 7.01 -3.63 -28.64
C GLY A 42 8.14 -2.66 -28.23
N ASN A 43 8.10 -1.41 -28.73
CA ASN A 43 9.16 -0.43 -28.60
C ASN A 43 8.61 0.85 -27.97
N SER A 44 8.39 0.81 -26.66
CA SER A 44 8.21 2.01 -25.85
C SER A 44 9.57 2.69 -25.72
N THR A 45 9.99 3.47 -26.71
CA THR A 45 11.18 4.32 -26.57
C THR A 45 10.88 5.41 -25.54
N GLY A 46 11.49 5.31 -24.36
CA GLY A 46 11.35 6.30 -23.28
C GLY A 46 10.35 5.89 -22.19
N GLN A 47 10.63 4.80 -21.46
CA GLN A 47 9.84 4.41 -20.29
C GLN A 47 9.82 5.53 -19.22
N LEU A 48 8.84 6.44 -19.31
CA LEU A 48 8.52 7.43 -18.29
C LEU A 48 7.62 6.84 -17.19
N ALA A 49 7.03 5.66 -17.43
CA ALA A 49 6.14 5.03 -16.47
C ALA A 49 6.89 4.18 -15.46
N GLU A 50 6.48 4.32 -14.21
CA GLU A 50 6.92 3.47 -13.11
C GLU A 50 5.72 2.73 -12.53
N CYS A 51 5.93 1.45 -12.20
CA CYS A 51 4.93 0.59 -11.63
C CYS A 51 5.37 0.11 -10.25
N ALA A 52 4.39 -0.20 -9.42
CA ALA A 52 4.60 -0.80 -8.12
C ALA A 52 3.38 -1.63 -7.73
N VAL A 53 3.57 -2.48 -6.73
CA VAL A 53 2.52 -3.28 -6.11
C VAL A 53 2.45 -2.92 -4.63
N TYR A 54 1.27 -2.50 -4.21
CA TYR A 54 0.94 -2.20 -2.83
C TYR A 54 0.19 -3.37 -2.19
N MET A 55 0.71 -3.88 -1.08
CA MET A 55 0.11 -4.96 -0.29
C MET A 55 -0.88 -4.39 0.72
N ALA A 56 -2.15 -4.28 0.32
CA ALA A 56 -3.22 -3.80 1.19
C ALA A 56 -3.80 -4.95 2.04
N PRO A 57 -4.28 -4.71 3.27
CA PRO A 57 -5.07 -5.71 3.97
C PRO A 57 -6.38 -5.96 3.22
N LEU A 58 -6.78 -7.22 3.10
CA LEU A 58 -8.09 -7.59 2.54
C LEU A 58 -9.23 -7.06 3.43
N CYS A 59 -8.98 -6.97 4.73
CA CYS A 59 -9.92 -6.43 5.69
C CYS A 59 -9.20 -5.64 6.79
N TYR A 60 -9.78 -4.50 7.17
CA TYR A 60 -9.22 -3.64 8.20
C TYR A 60 -9.66 -4.06 9.61
N PRO A 61 -8.85 -3.77 10.66
CA PRO A 61 -9.22 -4.01 12.04
C PRO A 61 -10.57 -3.36 12.40
N GLY A 62 -11.41 -4.11 13.14
CA GLY A 62 -12.75 -3.66 13.52
C GLY A 62 -13.86 -4.00 12.53
N ILE A 63 -13.52 -4.51 11.32
CA ILE A 63 -14.50 -5.02 10.35
C ILE A 63 -14.50 -6.56 10.35
N CYS A 64 -13.32 -7.19 10.26
CA CYS A 64 -13.19 -8.65 10.26
C CYS A 64 -12.46 -9.15 11.51
N ALA A 65 -12.75 -10.40 11.88
CA ALA A 65 -12.07 -11.11 12.96
C ALA A 65 -10.62 -11.50 12.63
N SER A 66 -10.27 -11.60 11.34
CA SER A 66 -8.92 -11.86 10.85
C SER A 66 -8.49 -10.75 9.89
N VAL A 67 -7.29 -10.21 10.13
CA VAL A 67 -6.68 -9.12 9.34
C VAL A 67 -5.41 -9.56 8.61
N ASN A 68 -5.13 -10.86 8.60
CA ASN A 68 -3.86 -11.41 8.09
C ASN A 68 -3.82 -11.57 6.57
N SER A 69 -4.99 -11.59 5.92
CA SER A 69 -5.09 -11.69 4.46
C SER A 69 -4.78 -10.35 3.81
N LYS A 70 -4.00 -10.37 2.72
CA LYS A 70 -3.64 -9.21 1.94
C LYS A 70 -4.09 -9.36 0.49
N ILE A 71 -4.28 -8.23 -0.18
CA ILE A 71 -4.50 -8.14 -1.62
C ILE A 71 -3.39 -7.33 -2.26
N GLU A 72 -3.12 -7.63 -3.52
CA GLU A 72 -2.16 -6.90 -4.34
C GLU A 72 -2.89 -5.80 -5.11
N ILE A 73 -2.46 -4.56 -4.91
CA ILE A 73 -2.95 -3.41 -5.67
C ILE A 73 -1.83 -2.96 -6.60
N PHE A 74 -2.01 -3.19 -7.90
CA PHE A 74 -1.11 -2.69 -8.92
C PHE A 74 -1.34 -1.19 -9.15
N VAL A 75 -0.27 -0.41 -9.13
CA VAL A 75 -0.28 1.02 -9.44
C VAL A 75 0.74 1.35 -10.51
N LYS A 76 0.42 2.34 -11.33
CA LYS A 76 1.28 2.90 -12.37
C LYS A 76 1.29 4.42 -12.22
N ARG A 77 2.47 5.03 -12.26
CA ARG A 77 2.66 6.48 -12.21
C ARG A 77 3.51 6.98 -13.38
N LEU A 78 3.29 8.24 -13.74
CA LEU A 78 4.15 9.03 -14.62
C LEU A 78 4.78 10.13 -13.74
N PRO A 79 6.07 10.06 -13.39
CA PRO A 79 6.73 11.08 -12.59
C PRO A 79 6.72 12.44 -13.29
N ALA A 80 6.62 13.51 -12.50
CA ALA A 80 6.62 14.87 -13.05
C ALA A 80 7.98 15.22 -13.68
N VAL A 81 7.95 15.80 -14.89
CA VAL A 81 9.16 16.18 -15.65
C VAL A 81 9.58 17.65 -15.45
N GLY A 82 8.69 18.50 -14.93
CA GLY A 82 8.90 19.95 -14.80
C GLY A 82 9.58 20.41 -13.50
N GLY A 83 10.07 19.48 -12.67
CA GLY A 83 10.63 19.79 -11.35
C GLY A 83 11.08 18.53 -10.60
N ASP A 84 11.17 18.63 -9.28
CA ASP A 84 11.50 17.49 -8.41
C ASP A 84 10.27 16.55 -8.30
N PRO A 85 10.33 15.33 -8.87
CA PRO A 85 9.19 14.40 -8.89
C PRO A 85 8.75 13.97 -7.48
N GLU A 86 9.64 14.00 -6.49
CA GLU A 86 9.32 13.64 -5.10
C GLU A 86 8.57 14.76 -4.35
N LYS A 87 8.55 15.98 -4.91
CA LYS A 87 7.82 17.14 -4.36
C LYS A 87 6.60 17.55 -5.17
N ALA A 88 6.39 16.92 -6.33
CA ALA A 88 5.27 17.24 -7.20
C ALA A 88 3.93 16.76 -6.58
N THR A 89 2.84 17.47 -6.90
CA THR A 89 1.49 17.03 -6.50
C THR A 89 1.06 15.83 -7.32
N ASN A 90 0.59 14.77 -6.65
CA ASN A 90 0.08 13.57 -7.31
C ASN A 90 -1.37 13.77 -7.76
N VAL A 91 -1.67 13.39 -9.00
CA VAL A 91 -3.04 13.31 -9.54
C VAL A 91 -3.40 11.84 -9.71
N TRP A 92 -4.51 11.42 -9.11
CA TRP A 92 -4.99 10.05 -9.19
C TRP A 92 -6.10 9.93 -10.23
N LEU A 93 -5.92 9.03 -11.17
CA LEU A 93 -6.91 8.68 -12.17
C LEU A 93 -7.44 7.28 -11.88
N VAL A 94 -8.75 7.20 -11.64
CA VAL A 94 -9.45 5.95 -11.41
C VAL A 94 -10.56 5.86 -12.44
N GLU A 95 -10.31 5.13 -13.51
CA GLU A 95 -11.32 4.91 -14.56
C GLU A 95 -12.38 3.92 -14.06
N GLY A 96 -13.62 4.11 -14.50
CA GLY A 96 -14.79 3.50 -13.91
C GLY A 96 -15.12 2.08 -14.41
N GLY A 97 -15.94 1.40 -13.61
CA GLY A 97 -16.48 0.06 -13.85
C GLY A 97 -15.85 -0.96 -12.89
N PRO A 98 -16.65 -1.75 -12.14
CA PRO A 98 -16.09 -2.83 -11.35
C PRO A 98 -15.38 -3.83 -12.28
N GLY A 99 -14.13 -4.18 -11.91
CA GLY A 99 -13.32 -5.16 -12.66
C GLY A 99 -12.57 -4.60 -13.88
N ARG A 100 -12.66 -3.30 -14.19
CA ARG A 100 -11.79 -2.68 -15.22
C ARG A 100 -10.57 -2.03 -14.58
N PRO A 101 -9.35 -2.30 -15.09
CA PRO A 101 -8.16 -1.57 -14.64
C PRO A 101 -8.21 -0.13 -15.17
N SER A 102 -7.83 0.85 -14.32
CA SER A 102 -7.70 2.26 -14.70
C SER A 102 -6.87 2.56 -15.96
N PRO A 103 -5.79 1.82 -16.29
CA PRO A 103 -5.03 2.06 -17.53
C PRO A 103 -5.73 1.59 -18.82
N SER A 104 -7.07 1.56 -18.86
CA SER A 104 -7.82 1.37 -20.10
C SER A 104 -7.73 2.60 -21.03
N SER A 105 -7.21 3.72 -20.50
CA SER A 105 -6.86 4.91 -21.27
C SER A 105 -5.73 4.63 -22.29
N THR A 106 -6.11 4.48 -23.55
CA THR A 106 -5.27 4.59 -24.76
C THR A 106 -4.54 5.94 -24.88
N TYR A 107 -4.77 6.89 -23.96
CA TYR A 107 -4.25 8.24 -24.03
C TYR A 107 -3.10 8.41 -23.04
N GLY A 108 -1.87 8.48 -23.59
CA GLY A 108 -0.74 9.09 -22.89
C GLY A 108 -1.01 10.58 -22.68
N PHE A 109 -0.56 11.11 -21.54
CA PHE A 109 -0.52 12.56 -21.28
C PHE A 109 0.84 13.11 -21.71
#